data_AF-A0A833DHL1-F1
#
_entry.id   AF-A0A833DHL1-F1
#
_cell.length_a   1.000
_cell.length_b   1.000
_cell.length_c   1.000
_cell.angle_alpha   90.00
_cell.angle_beta   90.00
_cell.angle_gamma   90.00
#
_symmetry.space_group_name_H-M   'P 1'
#
loop_
_entity.id
_entity.type
_entity.pdbx_description
1 polymer ?
#
loop_
_entity_poly.entity_id
_entity_poly.type
_entity_poly.pdbx_seq_one_letter_code
_entity_poly.pdbx_strand_id
1 'polypeptide(L)'
;MMSKNIRIMYPACGRDFWNGGGLSGSLNLIRQAMHGKGNITDEVPASLDIIYCDIDPDIDLHRVRREVNRLFSTVNMPNLRRERNLLESTTQLHFGPEPINEGLPMQTSPQDWVRNTWAFELVGQYQGVTVRFRYFSASYQQVMYYLYSTGWTLGADDAILLGSNWRYYGEGGQNLHTIFQAPLSKFFDEETKVITQSTVRRYHQGFWESEMVH
;
A
#
# COMPACT_ATOMS: atom_id res chain seq x y z
N MET A 1 10.28 -23.02 -10.58
CA MET A 1 10.30 -21.67 -10.01
C MET A 1 9.07 -21.55 -9.12
N MET A 2 9.24 -21.21 -7.84
CA MET A 2 8.11 -20.87 -6.98
C MET A 2 7.46 -19.61 -7.54
N SER A 3 6.14 -19.62 -7.66
CA SER A 3 5.35 -18.46 -8.07
C SER A 3 5.54 -17.32 -7.05
N LYS A 4 6.22 -16.23 -7.43
CA LYS A 4 6.48 -15.10 -6.54
C LYS A 4 5.19 -14.30 -6.30
N ASN A 5 4.78 -14.20 -5.04
CA ASN A 5 3.64 -13.39 -4.62
C ASN A 5 4.18 -12.17 -3.88
N ILE A 6 3.83 -10.97 -4.34
CA ILE A 6 4.35 -9.73 -3.77
C ILE A 6 3.22 -8.99 -3.08
N ARG A 7 3.47 -8.58 -1.84
CA ARG A 7 2.59 -7.73 -1.04
C ARG A 7 3.10 -6.30 -1.09
N ILE A 8 2.16 -5.36 -1.19
CA ILE A 8 2.49 -3.95 -1.35
C ILE A 8 1.61 -3.15 -0.41
N MET A 9 2.22 -2.41 0.52
CA MET A 9 1.53 -1.53 1.45
C MET A 9 1.71 -0.07 1.02
N TYR A 10 0.61 0.66 0.86
CA TYR A 10 0.60 2.09 0.61
C TYR A 10 -0.09 2.80 1.79
N PRO A 11 0.68 3.30 2.77
CA PRO A 11 0.17 4.15 3.83
C PRO A 11 -0.01 5.58 3.31
N ALA A 12 -1.23 5.93 2.88
CA ALA A 12 -1.54 7.30 2.51
C ALA A 12 -1.79 8.14 3.77
N CYS A 13 -1.59 9.45 3.65
CA CYS A 13 -1.95 10.40 4.70
C CYS A 13 -2.70 11.58 4.05
N GLY A 14 -4.03 11.57 4.14
CA GLY A 14 -4.91 12.55 3.52
C GLY A 14 -5.00 12.37 2.00
N ARG A 15 -5.40 13.42 1.27
CA ARG A 15 -5.45 13.47 -0.21
C ARG A 15 -4.06 13.36 -0.88
N ASP A 16 -3.10 12.65 -0.26
CA ASP A 16 -1.81 12.27 -0.84
C ASP A 16 -1.96 11.15 -1.86
N PHE A 17 -2.63 11.52 -2.93
CA PHE A 17 -2.47 10.91 -4.22
C PHE A 17 -1.27 11.59 -4.91
N TRP A 18 -0.03 11.43 -4.41
CA TRP A 18 1.26 11.71 -5.09
C TRP A 18 1.35 12.90 -6.07
N ASN A 19 0.57 13.97 -5.89
CA ASN A 19 0.39 14.90 -7.00
C ASN A 19 1.69 15.68 -7.25
N GLY A 20 2.24 15.70 -8.47
CA GLY A 20 1.56 15.72 -9.78
C GLY A 20 1.16 14.42 -10.51
N GLY A 21 0.99 13.27 -9.84
CA GLY A 21 0.58 12.01 -10.50
C GLY A 21 -0.52 11.16 -9.88
N GLY A 22 -1.13 11.46 -8.72
CA GLY A 22 -2.32 10.74 -8.27
C GLY A 22 -2.12 9.29 -7.79
N LEU A 23 -3.24 8.60 -7.51
CA LEU A 23 -3.32 7.12 -7.47
C LEU A 23 -2.69 6.51 -8.74
N SER A 24 -2.82 7.19 -9.88
CA SER A 24 -2.20 6.80 -11.15
C SER A 24 -0.67 6.68 -11.10
N GLY A 25 0.02 7.47 -10.28
CA GLY A 25 1.47 7.40 -10.10
C GLY A 25 1.88 6.12 -9.39
N SER A 26 1.21 5.82 -8.27
CA SER A 26 1.40 4.55 -7.54
C SER A 26 1.06 3.35 -8.42
N LEU A 27 -0.03 3.43 -9.19
CA LEU A 27 -0.42 2.37 -10.12
C LEU A 27 0.57 2.17 -11.27
N ASN A 28 1.38 3.18 -11.64
CA ASN A 28 2.42 2.98 -12.63
C ASN A 28 3.54 2.06 -12.12
N LEU A 29 3.94 2.21 -10.85
CA LEU A 29 4.91 1.29 -10.21
C LEU A 29 4.35 -0.13 -10.15
N ILE A 30 3.08 -0.26 -9.76
CA ILE A 30 2.37 -1.56 -9.79
C ILE A 30 2.38 -2.16 -11.20
N ARG A 31 2.10 -1.36 -12.23
CA ARG A 31 2.12 -1.83 -13.62
C ARG A 31 3.52 -2.28 -14.04
N GLN A 32 4.57 -1.56 -13.65
CA GLN A 32 5.94 -2.01 -13.91
C GLN A 32 6.23 -3.36 -13.23
N ALA A 33 5.81 -3.53 -11.97
CA ALA A 33 5.96 -4.78 -11.23
C ALA A 33 5.23 -5.96 -11.90
N MET A 34 4.01 -5.74 -12.42
CA MET A 34 3.27 -6.76 -13.19
C MET A 34 4.03 -7.26 -14.43
N HIS A 35 4.97 -6.46 -14.94
CA HIS A 35 5.82 -6.80 -16.07
C HIS A 35 7.23 -7.25 -15.67
N GLY A 36 7.50 -7.47 -14.38
CA GLY A 36 8.83 -7.81 -13.87
C GLY A 36 9.85 -6.70 -14.08
N LYS A 37 9.43 -5.44 -13.89
CA LYS A 37 10.26 -4.26 -14.10
C LYS A 37 10.10 -3.26 -12.95
N GLY A 38 11.07 -2.36 -12.86
CA GLY A 38 11.05 -1.24 -11.93
C GLY A 38 11.53 -1.62 -10.53
N ASN A 39 11.22 -0.78 -9.55
CA ASN A 39 11.85 -0.81 -8.24
C ASN A 39 11.26 -1.86 -7.28
N ILE A 40 10.10 -2.44 -7.60
CA ILE A 40 9.42 -3.44 -6.75
C ILE A 40 10.03 -4.83 -6.99
N THR A 41 10.14 -5.24 -8.25
CA THR A 41 10.60 -6.57 -8.67
C THR A 41 11.18 -6.53 -10.08
N ASP A 42 12.15 -7.41 -10.32
CA ASP A 42 12.80 -7.73 -11.59
C ASP A 42 12.23 -9.01 -12.25
N GLU A 43 11.36 -9.73 -11.53
CA GLU A 43 10.66 -10.92 -12.03
C GLU A 43 9.15 -10.68 -12.14
N VAL A 44 8.50 -11.31 -13.11
CA VAL A 44 7.03 -11.28 -13.27
C VAL A 44 6.40 -12.06 -12.11
N PRO A 45 5.64 -11.42 -11.22
CA PRO A 45 5.02 -12.10 -10.10
C PRO A 45 3.81 -12.91 -10.55
N ALA A 46 3.46 -13.96 -9.81
CA ALA A 46 2.19 -14.65 -10.00
C ALA A 46 1.02 -13.84 -9.44
N SER A 47 1.25 -13.10 -8.35
CA SER A 47 0.25 -12.20 -7.79
C SER A 47 0.83 -10.96 -7.13
N LEU A 48 0.01 -9.89 -7.12
CA LEU A 48 0.21 -8.67 -6.37
C LEU A 48 -0.96 -8.48 -5.40
N ASP A 49 -0.68 -8.30 -4.11
CA ASP A 49 -1.68 -7.97 -3.10
C ASP A 49 -1.39 -6.59 -2.50
N ILE A 50 -2.23 -5.62 -2.85
CA ILE A 50 -1.98 -4.21 -2.66
C ILE A 50 -2.96 -3.66 -1.62
N ILE A 51 -2.40 -3.10 -0.56
CA ILE A 51 -3.14 -2.38 0.47
C ILE A 51 -2.97 -0.89 0.25
N TYR A 52 -4.09 -0.20 0.18
CA TYR A 52 -4.17 1.25 0.22
C TYR A 52 -4.97 1.64 1.46
N CYS A 53 -4.46 2.56 2.28
CA CYS A 53 -5.17 3.04 3.46
C CYS A 53 -5.16 4.56 3.51
N ASP A 54 -6.33 5.14 3.71
CA ASP A 54 -6.54 6.59 3.79
C ASP A 54 -7.84 6.91 4.55
N ILE A 55 -7.84 7.98 5.35
CA ILE A 55 -9.04 8.49 6.03
C ILE A 55 -9.59 9.63 5.18
N ASP A 56 -10.17 9.29 4.02
CA ASP A 56 -10.86 10.26 3.16
C ASP A 56 -12.37 9.97 3.16
N PRO A 57 -13.19 10.76 3.89
CA PRO A 57 -14.64 10.59 3.90
C PRO A 57 -15.29 10.94 2.56
N ASP A 58 -14.60 11.69 1.69
CA ASP A 58 -15.07 12.12 0.38
C ASP A 58 -14.57 11.21 -0.75
N ILE A 59 -13.94 10.07 -0.43
CA ILE A 59 -13.36 9.19 -1.43
C ILE A 59 -14.41 8.67 -2.41
N ASP A 60 -14.20 8.96 -3.69
CA ASP A 60 -15.03 8.44 -4.76
C ASP A 60 -14.56 7.02 -5.15
N LEU A 61 -15.29 6.00 -4.70
CA LEU A 61 -15.04 4.60 -5.06
C LEU A 61 -15.09 4.35 -6.57
N HIS A 62 -15.88 5.10 -7.34
CA HIS A 62 -15.87 4.99 -8.80
C HIS A 62 -14.56 5.48 -9.39
N ARG A 63 -13.95 6.52 -8.81
CA ARG A 63 -12.62 6.98 -9.18
C ARG A 63 -11.56 5.93 -8.81
N VAL A 64 -11.58 5.40 -7.59
CA VAL A 64 -10.66 4.33 -7.16
C VAL A 64 -10.74 3.15 -8.12
N ARG A 65 -11.96 2.65 -8.38
CA ARG A 65 -12.20 1.56 -9.32
C ARG A 65 -11.69 1.87 -10.73
N ARG A 66 -11.95 3.07 -11.24
CA ARG A 66 -11.50 3.48 -12.59
C ARG A 66 -9.99 3.45 -12.69
N GLU A 67 -9.30 3.98 -11.68
CA GLU A 67 -7.84 4.00 -11.65
C GLU A 67 -7.27 2.59 -11.56
N VAL A 68 -7.74 1.76 -10.63
CA VAL A 68 -7.29 0.36 -10.50
C VAL A 68 -7.55 -0.43 -11.79
N ASN A 69 -8.70 -0.24 -12.44
CA ASN A 69 -9.02 -0.87 -13.72
C ASN A 69 -8.04 -0.49 -14.86
N ARG A 70 -7.31 0.63 -14.74
CA ARG A 70 -6.26 0.98 -15.69
C ARG A 70 -5.07 0.03 -15.61
N LEU A 71 -4.81 -0.64 -14.48
CA LEU A 71 -3.77 -1.67 -14.40
C LEU A 71 -4.02 -2.79 -15.40
N PHE A 72 -5.28 -3.19 -15.55
CA PHE A 72 -5.72 -4.26 -16.45
C PHE A 72 -6.00 -3.77 -17.89
N SER A 73 -5.69 -2.51 -18.20
CA SER A 73 -5.92 -1.93 -19.52
C SER A 73 -4.61 -1.76 -20.27
N THR A 74 -4.53 -2.36 -21.46
CA THR A 74 -3.47 -2.06 -22.44
C THR A 74 -3.69 -0.69 -23.06
N VAL A 75 -2.61 0.08 -23.24
CA VAL A 75 -2.59 1.45 -23.78
C VAL A 75 -3.34 1.60 -25.11
N ASN A 76 -3.43 0.53 -25.92
CA ASN A 76 -4.00 0.56 -27.27
C ASN A 76 -5.23 -0.35 -27.52
N MET A 77 -5.87 -0.91 -26.47
CA MET A 77 -7.09 -1.71 -26.65
C MET A 77 -8.14 -1.34 -25.59
N PRO A 78 -9.06 -0.42 -25.92
CA PRO A 78 -10.20 -0.15 -25.06
C PRO A 78 -11.15 -1.36 -25.11
N ASN A 79 -11.54 -1.88 -23.95
CA ASN A 79 -12.67 -2.80 -23.77
C ASN A 79 -12.54 -4.28 -24.19
N LEU A 80 -11.48 -4.99 -23.77
CA LEU A 80 -11.66 -6.41 -23.44
C LEU A 80 -12.32 -6.51 -22.06
N ARG A 81 -13.64 -6.24 -22.00
CA ARG A 81 -14.46 -6.23 -20.78
C ARG A 81 -14.55 -7.59 -20.07
N ARG A 82 -14.06 -8.68 -20.68
CA ARG A 82 -14.39 -10.05 -20.24
C ARG A 82 -13.43 -10.68 -19.21
N GLU A 83 -12.25 -10.12 -18.96
CA GLU A 83 -11.25 -10.76 -18.06
C GLU A 83 -10.82 -9.89 -16.85
N ARG A 84 -11.37 -8.68 -16.69
CA ARG A 84 -10.70 -7.64 -15.90
C ARG A 84 -10.89 -7.73 -14.39
N ASN A 85 -12.12 -7.99 -13.91
CA ASN A 85 -12.41 -8.05 -12.48
C ASN A 85 -13.03 -9.42 -12.17
N LEU A 86 -12.30 -10.23 -11.42
CA LEU A 86 -12.75 -11.50 -10.89
C LEU A 86 -13.68 -11.31 -9.69
N LEU A 87 -13.47 -10.22 -8.92
CA LEU A 87 -14.25 -9.91 -7.73
C LEU A 87 -14.26 -8.40 -7.45
N GLU A 88 -15.39 -7.89 -6.97
CA GLU A 88 -15.55 -6.54 -6.43
C GLU A 88 -16.43 -6.63 -5.18
N SER A 89 -15.97 -6.10 -4.05
CA SER A 89 -16.73 -6.15 -2.80
C SER A 89 -16.43 -4.97 -1.88
N THR A 90 -17.39 -4.62 -1.03
CA THR A 90 -17.21 -3.67 0.07
C THR A 90 -17.56 -4.38 1.37
N THR A 91 -16.65 -4.34 2.34
CA THR A 91 -16.79 -5.02 3.63
C THR A 91 -16.81 -3.98 4.74
N GLN A 92 -17.74 -4.10 5.68
CA GLN A 92 -17.73 -3.31 6.91
C GLN A 92 -16.70 -3.87 7.88
N LEU A 93 -15.94 -2.98 8.51
CA LEU A 93 -14.89 -3.30 9.47
C LEU A 93 -15.24 -2.70 10.83
N HIS A 94 -15.10 -3.52 11.87
CA HIS A 94 -15.33 -3.12 13.25
C HIS A 94 -14.04 -3.28 14.05
N PHE A 95 -13.44 -2.15 14.39
CA PHE A 95 -12.24 -2.09 15.21
C PHE A 95 -12.60 -2.07 16.69
N GLY A 96 -11.81 -2.80 17.47
CA GLY A 96 -11.84 -2.72 18.92
C GLY A 96 -11.39 -1.35 19.44
N PRO A 97 -11.34 -1.18 20.78
CA PRO A 97 -10.70 -0.02 21.37
C PRO A 97 -9.22 0.05 20.95
N GLU A 98 -8.67 1.26 20.94
CA GLU A 98 -7.25 1.50 20.69
C GLU A 98 -6.38 0.65 21.64
N PRO A 99 -5.33 -0.03 21.15
CA PRO A 99 -4.48 -0.85 21.99
C PRO A 99 -3.70 0.01 22.99
N ILE A 100 -3.91 -0.26 24.28
CA ILE A 100 -3.43 0.60 25.39
C ILE A 100 -1.90 0.54 25.61
N ASN A 101 -1.20 -0.47 25.06
CA ASN A 101 0.19 -0.78 25.45
C ASN A 101 1.05 -1.39 24.33
N GLU A 102 0.93 -0.88 23.11
CA GLU A 102 1.87 -1.25 22.03
C GLU A 102 2.93 -0.17 21.78
N GLY A 103 3.25 0.69 22.75
CA GLY A 103 4.41 1.59 22.65
C GLY A 103 4.35 2.64 21.52
N LEU A 104 3.17 2.88 20.94
CA LEU A 104 2.91 3.95 19.99
C LEU A 104 2.23 5.10 20.73
N PRO A 105 2.93 6.15 21.17
CA PRO A 105 2.25 7.40 21.46
C PRO A 105 1.71 7.93 20.14
N MET A 106 0.40 7.77 19.90
CA MET A 106 -0.26 8.55 18.87
C MET A 106 0.03 10.02 19.19
N GLN A 107 0.66 10.75 18.27
CA GLN A 107 0.59 12.20 18.30
C GLN A 107 -0.87 12.55 17.99
N THR A 108 -1.66 12.56 19.05
CA THR A 108 -3.12 12.61 19.06
C THR A 108 -3.64 13.72 18.15
N SER A 109 -4.39 13.34 17.12
CA SER A 109 -5.80 13.75 17.10
C SER A 109 -6.66 12.51 17.39
N PRO A 110 -7.46 12.48 18.48
CA PRO A 110 -8.38 11.38 18.80
C PRO A 110 -9.43 11.06 17.72
N GLN A 111 -9.39 11.75 16.57
CA GLN A 111 -10.35 11.66 15.48
C GLN A 111 -10.00 10.56 14.46
N ASP A 112 -8.77 10.03 14.47
CA ASP A 112 -8.29 9.11 13.43
C ASP A 112 -8.61 7.63 13.72
N TRP A 113 -8.86 7.25 14.98
CA TRP A 113 -9.25 5.87 15.33
C TRP A 113 -10.75 5.65 15.14
N VAL A 114 -11.12 5.25 13.93
CA VAL A 114 -12.52 4.98 13.58
C VAL A 114 -12.91 3.55 13.97
N ARG A 115 -13.89 3.38 14.87
CA ARG A 115 -14.40 2.06 15.30
C ARG A 115 -15.18 1.33 14.20
N ASN A 116 -15.94 2.06 13.39
CA ASN A 116 -16.75 1.50 12.31
C ASN A 116 -16.28 2.12 11.00
N THR A 117 -15.70 1.30 10.15
CA THR A 117 -15.19 1.73 8.84
C THR A 117 -15.46 0.62 7.82
N TRP A 118 -14.85 0.71 6.65
CA TRP A 118 -15.05 -0.22 5.57
C TRP A 118 -13.77 -0.40 4.76
N ALA A 119 -13.71 -1.52 4.06
CA ALA A 119 -12.72 -1.78 3.03
C ALA A 119 -13.41 -2.09 1.70
N PHE A 120 -12.83 -1.62 0.61
CA PHE A 120 -13.24 -1.92 -0.75
C PHE A 120 -12.17 -2.76 -1.43
N GLU A 121 -12.59 -3.86 -2.03
CA GLU A 121 -11.72 -4.83 -2.66
C GLU A 121 -12.05 -4.97 -4.15
N LEU A 122 -11.00 -4.99 -4.96
CA LEU A 122 -11.03 -5.34 -6.38
C LEU A 122 -9.99 -6.41 -6.66
N VAL A 123 -10.42 -7.53 -7.25
CA VAL A 123 -9.52 -8.57 -7.74
C VAL A 123 -9.63 -8.64 -9.24
N GLY A 124 -8.50 -8.64 -9.94
CA GLY A 124 -8.42 -8.79 -11.38
C GLY A 124 -7.25 -9.64 -11.81
N GLN A 125 -7.20 -9.99 -13.09
CA GLN A 125 -6.08 -10.72 -13.66
C GLN A 125 -5.64 -10.06 -14.96
N TYR A 126 -4.33 -10.03 -15.20
CA TYR A 126 -3.78 -9.56 -16.46
C TYR A 126 -2.50 -10.33 -16.79
N GLN A 127 -2.45 -10.91 -17.99
CA GLN A 127 -1.29 -11.68 -18.49
C GLN A 127 -0.76 -12.73 -17.50
N GLY A 128 -1.68 -13.43 -16.81
CA GLY A 128 -1.33 -14.45 -15.82
C GLY A 128 -1.05 -13.91 -14.41
N VAL A 129 -0.90 -12.60 -14.22
CA VAL A 129 -0.71 -11.96 -12.91
C VAL A 129 -2.06 -11.64 -12.27
N THR A 130 -2.32 -12.18 -11.09
CA THR A 130 -3.51 -11.81 -10.29
C THR A 130 -3.20 -10.57 -9.46
N VAL A 131 -4.04 -9.55 -9.51
CA VAL A 131 -3.90 -8.35 -8.68
C VAL A 131 -5.11 -8.25 -7.77
N ARG A 132 -4.86 -8.24 -6.46
CA ARG A 132 -5.83 -7.92 -5.42
C ARG A 132 -5.52 -6.53 -4.89
N PHE A 133 -6.45 -5.60 -5.05
CA PHE A 133 -6.36 -4.25 -4.51
C PHE A 133 -7.39 -4.08 -3.40
N ARG A 134 -6.95 -3.61 -2.23
CA ARG A 134 -7.80 -3.36 -1.07
C ARG A 134 -7.58 -1.93 -0.59
N TYR A 135 -8.62 -1.12 -0.69
CA TYR A 135 -8.68 0.21 -0.07
C TYR A 135 -9.33 0.10 1.31
N PHE A 136 -8.70 0.65 2.34
CA PHE A 136 -9.23 0.74 3.70
C PHE A 136 -9.50 2.21 4.03
N SER A 137 -10.72 2.53 4.45
CA SER A 137 -11.11 3.87 4.89
C SER A 137 -10.71 4.11 6.36
N ALA A 138 -9.44 3.87 6.68
CA ALA A 138 -8.92 3.90 8.05
C ALA A 138 -7.47 4.36 8.07
N SER A 139 -6.97 4.79 9.23
CA SER A 139 -5.57 5.17 9.40
C SER A 139 -4.65 4.00 9.05
N TYR A 140 -3.46 4.31 8.54
CA TYR A 140 -2.48 3.27 8.24
C TYR A 140 -2.13 2.41 9.47
N GLN A 141 -2.10 3.00 10.67
CA GLN A 141 -1.82 2.28 11.92
C GLN A 141 -2.91 1.24 12.20
N GLN A 142 -4.20 1.63 12.12
CA GLN A 142 -5.32 0.70 12.28
C GLN A 142 -5.26 -0.44 11.26
N VAL A 143 -4.96 -0.12 10.01
CA VAL A 143 -4.90 -1.11 8.93
C VAL A 143 -3.73 -2.06 9.13
N MET A 144 -2.56 -1.58 9.54
CA MET A 144 -1.41 -2.44 9.89
C MET A 144 -1.73 -3.39 11.03
N TYR A 145 -2.39 -2.91 12.11
CA TYR A 145 -2.84 -3.76 13.20
C TYR A 145 -3.80 -4.86 12.75
N TYR A 146 -4.80 -4.48 11.95
CA TYR A 146 -5.74 -5.43 11.38
C TYR A 146 -5.02 -6.48 10.54
N LEU A 147 -4.19 -6.05 9.59
CA LEU A 147 -3.46 -6.95 8.70
C LEU A 147 -2.54 -7.88 9.48
N TYR A 148 -1.77 -7.37 10.43
CA TYR A 148 -0.93 -8.17 11.32
C TYR A 148 -1.75 -9.24 12.05
N SER A 149 -2.92 -8.87 12.62
CA SER A 149 -3.81 -9.80 13.31
C SER A 149 -4.37 -10.91 12.40
N THR A 150 -4.44 -10.67 11.09
CA THR A 150 -4.84 -11.67 10.09
C THR A 150 -3.68 -12.50 9.55
N GLY A 151 -2.45 -12.29 10.05
CA GLY A 151 -1.24 -12.92 9.54
C GLY A 151 -0.72 -12.33 8.22
N TRP A 152 -1.22 -11.15 7.83
CA TRP A 152 -0.70 -10.41 6.69
C TRP A 152 0.43 -9.49 7.16
N THR A 153 1.65 -9.81 6.72
CA THR A 153 2.88 -9.08 7.02
C THR A 153 3.71 -8.92 5.75
N LEU A 154 4.71 -8.04 5.78
CA LEU A 154 5.62 -7.83 4.65
C LEU A 154 6.95 -8.54 4.89
N GLY A 155 7.47 -9.22 3.89
CA GLY A 155 8.79 -9.85 3.88
C GLY A 155 9.83 -9.06 3.06
N ALA A 156 11.00 -9.66 2.87
CA ALA A 156 12.12 -9.06 2.12
C ALA A 156 11.80 -8.76 0.63
N ASP A 157 10.93 -9.57 0.02
CA ASP A 157 10.51 -9.42 -1.38
C ASP A 157 9.34 -8.42 -1.57
N ASP A 158 8.75 -7.96 -0.47
CA ASP A 158 7.59 -7.09 -0.47
C ASP A 158 7.99 -5.61 -0.46
N ALA A 159 7.01 -4.73 -0.65
CA ALA A 159 7.27 -3.30 -0.75
C ALA A 159 6.31 -2.43 0.06
N ILE A 160 6.84 -1.35 0.60
CA ILE A 160 6.09 -0.22 1.14
C ILE A 160 6.28 0.95 0.19
N LEU A 161 5.18 1.49 -0.34
CA LEU A 161 5.18 2.62 -1.25
C LEU A 161 4.78 3.88 -0.47
N LEU A 162 5.73 4.79 -0.26
CA LEU A 162 5.49 6.01 0.51
C LEU A 162 5.15 7.21 -0.38
N GLY A 163 4.04 7.86 -0.02
CA GLY A 163 3.51 9.14 -0.52
C GLY A 163 4.54 10.27 -0.72
N SER A 164 4.25 11.24 -1.60
CA SER A 164 5.06 12.47 -1.70
C SER A 164 4.95 13.38 -0.46
N ASN A 165 3.94 13.18 0.39
CA ASN A 165 3.75 13.92 1.63
C ASN A 165 4.59 13.35 2.79
N TRP A 166 5.23 12.20 2.59
CA TRP A 166 6.21 11.63 3.51
C TRP A 166 7.61 12.19 3.21
N ARG A 167 7.81 13.50 3.39
CA ARG A 167 9.13 14.17 3.29
C ARG A 167 9.67 14.44 4.67
N TYR A 168 10.94 14.16 4.97
CA TYR A 168 11.63 14.33 6.27
C TYR A 168 11.38 15.66 7.03
N TYR A 169 10.90 16.71 6.36
CA TYR A 169 10.57 18.03 6.94
C TYR A 169 9.14 18.53 6.63
N GLY A 170 8.26 17.69 6.06
CA GLY A 170 6.82 17.97 5.89
C GLY A 170 5.98 17.37 7.01
N GLU A 171 4.68 17.67 7.05
CA GLU A 171 3.74 17.15 8.06
C GLU A 171 3.70 15.61 8.13
N GLY A 172 4.02 14.89 7.03
CA GLY A 172 4.21 13.43 7.03
C GLY A 172 5.64 12.94 7.34
N GLY A 173 6.63 13.84 7.35
CA GLY A 173 8.06 13.52 7.55
C GLY A 173 8.45 13.07 8.93
N GLN A 174 7.87 13.72 9.93
CA GLN A 174 8.08 13.34 11.32
C GLN A 174 7.47 11.97 11.61
N ASN A 175 6.51 11.51 10.79
CA ASN A 175 5.83 10.23 10.93
C ASN A 175 6.45 9.08 10.14
N LEU A 176 7.36 9.37 9.21
CA LEU A 176 8.05 8.33 8.42
C LEU A 176 8.87 7.43 9.35
N HIS A 177 9.52 8.00 10.37
CA HIS A 177 10.17 7.25 11.44
C HIS A 177 9.17 6.56 12.38
N THR A 178 7.96 7.11 12.60
CA THR A 178 6.97 6.54 13.54
C THR A 178 6.23 5.33 12.98
N ILE A 179 5.93 5.28 11.67
CA ILE A 179 5.42 4.05 11.01
C ILE A 179 6.36 2.87 11.26
N PHE A 180 7.67 3.15 11.34
CA PHE A 180 8.72 2.15 11.44
C PHE A 180 9.30 2.00 12.85
N GLN A 181 8.67 2.60 13.86
CA GLN A 181 9.09 2.41 15.26
C GLN A 181 8.90 0.96 15.72
N ALA A 182 9.68 0.57 16.73
CA ALA A 182 9.76 -0.79 17.29
C ALA A 182 8.44 -1.59 17.39
N PRO A 183 7.29 -1.04 17.79
CA PRO A 183 6.07 -1.84 17.81
C PRO A 183 5.54 -2.24 16.43
N LEU A 184 5.73 -1.40 15.41
CA LEU A 184 5.29 -1.65 14.04
C LEU A 184 6.33 -2.40 13.21
N SER A 185 7.59 -2.50 13.67
CA SER A 185 8.61 -3.39 13.07
C SER A 185 8.21 -4.87 13.06
N LYS A 186 7.19 -5.27 13.83
CA LYS A 186 6.63 -6.63 13.76
C LYS A 186 5.79 -6.88 12.49
N PHE A 187 5.37 -5.82 11.81
CA PHE A 187 4.53 -5.91 10.62
C PHE A 187 5.33 -6.20 9.34
N PHE A 188 6.61 -5.83 9.30
CA PHE A 188 7.46 -5.92 8.13
C PHE A 188 8.87 -6.38 8.50
N ASP A 189 9.52 -7.12 7.60
CA ASP A 189 10.92 -7.52 7.74
C ASP A 189 11.85 -6.30 7.59
N GLU A 190 13.02 -6.31 8.25
CA GLU A 190 14.01 -5.23 8.10
C GLU A 190 14.42 -5.05 6.62
N GLU A 191 14.48 -6.14 5.86
CA GLU A 191 14.80 -6.14 4.44
C GLU A 191 13.64 -5.70 3.53
N THR A 192 12.42 -5.50 4.06
CA THR A 192 11.28 -5.03 3.26
C THR A 192 11.63 -3.70 2.57
N LYS A 193 11.40 -3.64 1.25
CA LYS A 193 11.78 -2.48 0.45
C LYS A 193 10.86 -1.31 0.76
N VAL A 194 11.42 -0.14 1.05
CA VAL A 194 10.68 1.12 1.16
C VAL A 194 10.98 1.97 -0.06
N ILE A 195 9.97 2.19 -0.89
CA ILE A 195 10.08 2.93 -2.15
C ILE A 195 9.41 4.28 -1.99
N THR A 196 10.18 5.33 -2.22
CA THR A 196 9.74 6.73 -2.22
C THR A 196 9.83 7.32 -3.63
N GLN A 197 9.37 8.55 -3.82
CA GLN A 197 9.49 9.26 -5.11
C GLN A 197 10.90 9.36 -5.67
N SER A 198 11.90 9.43 -4.81
CA SER A 198 13.28 9.68 -5.23
C SER A 198 14.24 8.54 -4.92
N THR A 199 13.87 7.57 -4.08
CA THR A 199 14.81 6.57 -3.56
C THR A 199 14.15 5.24 -3.20
N VAL A 200 14.90 4.16 -3.35
CA VAL A 200 14.64 2.86 -2.70
C VAL A 200 15.50 2.80 -1.44
N ARG A 201 14.91 2.38 -0.32
CA ARG A 201 15.58 2.27 0.99
C ARG A 201 15.29 0.92 1.64
N ARG A 202 16.23 0.45 2.45
CA ARG A 202 16.07 -0.72 3.33
C ARG A 202 16.35 -0.33 4.78
N TYR A 203 15.72 -1.00 5.73
CA TYR A 203 16.00 -0.84 7.14
C TYR A 203 17.05 -1.87 7.55
N HIS A 204 18.10 -1.46 8.24
CA HIS A 204 19.09 -2.38 8.76
C HIS A 204 19.67 -1.80 10.05
N GLN A 205 19.67 -2.59 11.13
CA GLN A 205 20.26 -2.22 12.42
C GLN A 205 19.82 -0.87 12.99
N GLY A 206 18.55 -0.48 12.82
CA GLY A 206 18.07 0.80 13.36
C GLY A 206 18.12 1.98 12.38
N PHE A 207 18.68 1.81 11.18
CA PHE A 207 18.93 2.90 10.23
C PHE A 207 18.38 2.59 8.84
N TRP A 208 18.08 3.66 8.08
CA TRP A 208 17.63 3.57 6.69
C TRP A 208 18.80 3.78 5.73
N GLU A 209 19.13 2.74 4.98
CA GLU A 209 20.18 2.80 3.95
C GLU A 209 19.53 3.04 2.58
N SER A 210 20.07 3.99 1.81
CA SER A 210 19.67 4.19 0.42
C SER A 210 20.38 3.18 -0.47
N GLU A 211 19.65 2.48 -1.32
CA GLU A 211 20.27 1.80 -2.45
C GLU A 211 20.67 2.86 -3.48
N MET A 212 21.98 3.01 -3.70
CA MET A 212 22.47 3.77 -4.85
C MET A 212 22.10 2.97 -6.11
N VAL A 213 21.06 3.43 -6.81
CA VAL A 213 20.70 2.89 -8.13
C VAL A 213 21.81 3.31 -9.10
N HIS A 214 22.63 2.35 -9.53
CA HIS A 214 23.67 2.52 -10.55
C HIS A 214 23.08 2.53 -11.96
#